data_AF-A0A1J4K7K5-F1
#
_entry.id   AF-A0A1J4K7K5-F1
#
_cell.length_a   1.000
_cell.length_b   1.000
_cell.length_c   1.000
_cell.angle_alpha   90.00
_cell.angle_beta   90.00
_cell.angle_gamma   90.00
#
_symmetry.space_group_name_H-M   'P 1'
#
loop_
_entity.id
_entity.type
_entity.pdbx_description
1 polymer ?
#
loop_
_entity_poly.entity_id
_entity_poly.type
_entity_poly.pdbx_seq_one_letter_code
_entity_poly.pdbx_strand_id
1 'polypeptide(L)'
;MTQSSDQQALLKLKGTIRLLSDISQSILDSIANYEDHRSFDKFFQIFTDNNIVSNYEIYLAVLSILNRIAFLSASDLTIYEKIESILLRLKNDFQLTSVFHQRTLFDTFYSSAEIILFFYEQNIIDLLYIYQDNVFFKGLFFFPELYKNYHNYRKYINANKLENQMKEFKSNIDDFEHIRRTGLSNVKLYRLIQEDKLNEFIDFVNLENIDLSAKVNFSIFDQHFIRNEEMTLIDYAMYFNSINIFKYLFIQKVSISEQSMEFALKGGNFEIIHIVEEELHYEYSSSDLNYTIDKNISEYIVSMIPSDQEVYNEDLLKECIDDNNFIQMNNIITNNEKVADDFLLSIEKLTEKIKYLDVPYLYDFLFKLQNFDPESIEFSSFFKFH
;
A
#
# COMPACT_ATOMS: atom_id res chain seq x y z
N MET A 1 -15.49 41.62 -3.67
CA MET A 1 -14.12 41.41 -4.19
C MET A 1 -14.09 40.01 -4.75
N THR A 2 -13.90 39.84 -6.05
CA THR A 2 -13.75 38.51 -6.67
C THR A 2 -12.41 37.92 -6.21
N GLN A 3 -12.44 36.73 -5.60
CA GLN A 3 -11.22 35.95 -5.31
C GLN A 3 -10.42 35.76 -6.59
N SER A 4 -9.09 35.74 -6.49
CA SER A 4 -8.23 35.49 -7.67
C SER A 4 -8.51 34.10 -8.24
N SER A 5 -8.18 33.88 -9.53
CA SER A 5 -8.30 32.57 -10.18
C SER A 5 -7.60 31.47 -9.38
N ASP A 6 -6.40 31.77 -8.86
CA ASP A 6 -5.60 30.85 -8.06
C ASP A 6 -6.25 30.51 -6.72
N GLN A 7 -6.89 31.47 -6.06
CA GLN A 7 -7.64 31.23 -4.82
C GLN A 7 -8.86 30.32 -5.05
N GLN A 8 -9.54 30.46 -6.19
CA GLN A 8 -10.64 29.56 -6.55
C GLN A 8 -10.14 28.15 -6.87
N ALA A 9 -9.01 28.03 -7.58
CA ALA A 9 -8.38 26.74 -7.85
C ALA A 9 -7.96 26.05 -6.54
N LEU A 10 -7.37 26.79 -5.60
CA LEU A 10 -6.95 26.28 -4.30
C LEU A 10 -8.15 25.80 -3.46
N LEU A 11 -9.24 26.58 -3.42
CA LEU A 11 -10.46 26.19 -2.72
C LEU A 11 -11.04 24.89 -3.30
N LYS A 12 -11.03 24.74 -4.64
CA LYS A 12 -11.45 23.50 -5.30
C LYS A 12 -10.53 22.33 -4.92
N LEU A 13 -9.21 22.51 -4.92
CA LEU A 13 -8.26 21.47 -4.54
C LEU A 13 -8.47 21.01 -3.09
N LYS A 14 -8.60 21.95 -2.14
CA LYS A 14 -8.93 21.64 -0.73
C LYS A 14 -10.23 20.83 -0.63
N GLY A 15 -11.25 21.19 -1.40
CA GLY A 15 -12.51 20.44 -1.50
C GLY A 15 -12.30 19.01 -1.99
N THR A 16 -11.47 18.82 -3.02
CA THR A 16 -11.10 17.48 -3.54
C THR A 16 -10.35 16.67 -2.49
N ILE A 17 -9.34 17.24 -1.81
CA ILE A 17 -8.56 16.56 -0.78
C ILE A 17 -9.46 16.12 0.38
N ARG A 18 -10.39 17.00 0.81
CA ARG A 18 -11.39 16.66 1.82
C ARG A 18 -12.29 15.51 1.39
N LEU A 19 -12.81 15.54 0.16
CA LEU A 19 -13.63 14.46 -0.37
C LEU A 19 -12.85 13.12 -0.41
N LEU A 20 -11.59 13.14 -0.86
CA LEU A 20 -10.74 11.95 -0.88
C LEU A 20 -10.40 11.47 0.53
N SER A 21 -10.27 12.37 1.50
CA SER A 21 -10.14 12.06 2.92
C SER A 21 -11.37 11.31 3.45
N ASP A 22 -12.57 11.84 3.17
CA ASP A 22 -13.85 11.22 3.56
C ASP A 22 -14.02 9.84 2.91
N ILE A 23 -13.61 9.70 1.65
CA ILE A 23 -13.61 8.42 0.92
C ILE A 23 -12.64 7.42 1.58
N SER A 24 -11.40 7.83 1.85
CA SER A 24 -10.41 6.97 2.52
C SER A 24 -10.94 6.45 3.85
N GLN A 25 -11.51 7.34 4.70
CA GLN A 25 -12.10 6.93 5.96
C GLN A 25 -13.26 5.96 5.75
N SER A 26 -14.14 6.21 4.78
CA SER A 26 -15.27 5.33 4.49
C SER A 26 -14.83 3.95 4.00
N ILE A 27 -13.72 3.84 3.26
CA ILE A 27 -13.14 2.56 2.85
C ILE A 27 -12.61 1.80 4.08
N LEU A 28 -11.82 2.47 4.93
CA LEU A 28 -11.29 1.87 6.16
C LEU A 28 -12.42 1.38 7.07
N ASP A 29 -13.47 2.18 7.26
CA ASP A 29 -14.64 1.80 8.04
C ASP A 29 -15.37 0.59 7.45
N SER A 30 -15.41 0.48 6.11
CA SER A 30 -16.03 -0.66 5.42
C SER A 30 -15.20 -1.94 5.56
N ILE A 31 -13.87 -1.83 5.50
CA ILE A 31 -12.94 -2.94 5.70
C ILE A 31 -12.97 -3.44 7.14
N ALA A 32 -13.03 -2.52 8.11
CA ALA A 32 -13.14 -2.86 9.53
C ALA A 32 -14.49 -3.53 9.87
N ASN A 33 -15.57 -3.15 9.16
CA ASN A 33 -16.91 -3.69 9.33
C ASN A 33 -17.35 -4.54 8.13
N TYR A 34 -16.45 -5.38 7.61
CA TYR A 34 -16.66 -6.14 6.36
C TYR A 34 -17.93 -7.00 6.37
N GLU A 35 -18.30 -7.54 7.53
CA GLU A 35 -19.50 -8.36 7.69
C GLU A 35 -20.81 -7.54 7.64
N ASP A 36 -20.76 -6.22 7.85
CA ASP A 36 -21.92 -5.33 7.77
C ASP A 36 -22.04 -4.73 6.36
N HIS A 37 -22.89 -5.32 5.51
CA HIS A 37 -23.16 -4.81 4.15
C HIS A 37 -23.51 -3.31 4.08
N ARG A 38 -24.06 -2.72 5.16
CA ARG A 38 -24.41 -1.29 5.20
C ARG A 38 -23.19 -0.37 5.18
N SER A 39 -22.03 -0.86 5.62
CA SER A 39 -20.78 -0.07 5.62
C SER A 39 -20.35 0.21 4.18
N PHE A 40 -20.34 -0.82 3.34
CA PHE A 40 -20.08 -0.71 1.91
C PHE A 40 -21.09 0.18 1.19
N ASP A 41 -22.39 0.06 1.51
CA ASP A 41 -23.40 0.89 0.88
C ASP A 41 -23.19 2.38 1.16
N LYS A 42 -22.72 2.75 2.35
CA LYS A 42 -22.35 4.15 2.64
C LYS A 42 -21.19 4.62 1.78
N PHE A 43 -20.14 3.81 1.64
CA PHE A 43 -19.02 4.13 0.75
C PHE A 43 -19.48 4.35 -0.69
N PHE A 44 -20.30 3.47 -1.24
CA PHE A 44 -20.81 3.60 -2.61
C PHE A 44 -21.89 4.69 -2.76
N GLN A 45 -22.54 5.12 -1.68
CA GLN A 45 -23.38 6.31 -1.70
C GLN A 45 -22.54 7.56 -1.98
N ILE A 46 -21.33 7.69 -1.41
CA ILE A 46 -20.40 8.79 -1.68
C ILE A 46 -20.06 8.86 -3.18
N PHE A 47 -19.89 7.70 -3.83
CA PHE A 47 -19.67 7.60 -5.28
C PHE A 47 -20.78 8.24 -6.10
N THR A 48 -22.03 7.95 -5.71
CA THR A 48 -23.21 8.45 -6.40
C THR A 48 -23.42 9.94 -6.13
N ASP A 49 -23.35 10.35 -4.87
CA ASP A 49 -23.60 11.73 -4.44
C ASP A 49 -22.60 12.73 -5.03
N ASN A 50 -21.35 12.28 -5.25
CA ASN A 50 -20.27 13.12 -5.79
C ASN A 50 -19.99 12.89 -7.28
N ASN A 51 -20.81 12.08 -7.97
CA ASN A 51 -20.62 11.74 -9.39
C ASN A 51 -19.21 11.25 -9.73
N ILE A 52 -18.61 10.42 -8.87
CA ILE A 52 -17.19 10.01 -8.97
C ILE A 52 -16.89 9.36 -10.32
N VAL A 53 -17.81 8.54 -10.85
CA VAL A 53 -17.64 7.87 -12.16
C VAL A 53 -17.38 8.85 -13.31
N SER A 54 -17.93 10.06 -13.22
CA SER A 54 -17.74 11.11 -14.25
C SER A 54 -16.49 11.97 -14.04
N ASN A 55 -15.77 11.77 -12.93
CA ASN A 55 -14.56 12.51 -12.59
C ASN A 55 -13.37 11.53 -12.59
N TYR A 56 -12.64 11.48 -13.71
CA TYR A 56 -11.55 10.54 -13.94
C TYR A 56 -10.46 10.67 -12.85
N GLU A 57 -10.09 11.89 -12.50
CA GLU A 57 -9.01 12.18 -11.56
C GLU A 57 -9.34 11.72 -10.15
N ILE A 58 -10.57 12.00 -9.68
CA ILE A 58 -11.03 11.55 -8.36
C ILE A 58 -11.18 10.04 -8.35
N TYR A 59 -11.77 9.44 -9.39
CA TYR A 59 -11.96 7.99 -9.43
C TYR A 59 -10.60 7.25 -9.45
N LEU A 60 -9.61 7.76 -10.19
CA LEU A 60 -8.27 7.20 -10.20
C LEU A 60 -7.60 7.32 -8.81
N ALA A 61 -7.77 8.46 -8.13
CA ALA A 61 -7.29 8.62 -6.76
C ALA A 61 -7.94 7.62 -5.78
N VAL A 62 -9.22 7.26 -5.96
CA VAL A 62 -9.85 6.20 -5.16
C VAL A 62 -9.19 4.84 -5.40
N LEU A 63 -8.80 4.52 -6.63
CA LEU A 63 -8.06 3.29 -6.91
C LEU A 63 -6.67 3.30 -6.26
N SER A 64 -5.97 4.43 -6.29
CA SER A 64 -4.69 4.61 -5.58
C SER A 64 -4.85 4.44 -4.07
N ILE A 65 -5.93 4.96 -3.47
CA ILE A 65 -6.26 4.75 -2.05
C ILE A 65 -6.44 3.25 -1.75
N LEU A 66 -7.18 2.52 -2.59
CA LEU A 66 -7.35 1.07 -2.43
C LEU A 66 -6.02 0.33 -2.51
N ASN A 67 -5.15 0.68 -3.48
CA ASN A 67 -3.81 0.07 -3.59
C ASN A 67 -2.96 0.37 -2.35
N ARG A 68 -2.99 1.60 -1.83
CA ARG A 68 -2.31 1.98 -0.59
C ARG A 68 -2.78 1.13 0.59
N ILE A 69 -4.09 1.03 0.78
CA ILE A 69 -4.68 0.25 1.87
C ILE A 69 -4.28 -1.22 1.74
N ALA A 70 -4.33 -1.81 0.53
CA ALA A 70 -3.86 -3.17 0.28
C ALA A 70 -2.41 -3.37 0.72
N PHE A 71 -1.54 -2.42 0.37
CA PHE A 71 -0.11 -2.50 0.67
C PHE A 71 0.18 -2.42 2.17
N LEU A 72 -0.49 -1.52 2.88
CA LEU A 72 -0.22 -1.28 4.31
C LEU A 72 -0.97 -2.22 5.25
N SER A 73 -2.07 -2.82 4.81
CA SER A 73 -2.80 -3.83 5.55
C SER A 73 -2.43 -5.26 5.16
N ALA A 74 -1.31 -5.48 4.48
CA ALA A 74 -0.90 -6.83 4.05
C ALA A 74 -0.62 -7.81 5.22
N SER A 75 -0.57 -7.32 6.46
CA SER A 75 -0.59 -8.15 7.67
C SER A 75 -1.98 -8.74 7.99
N ASP A 76 -3.07 -8.09 7.57
CA ASP A 76 -4.43 -8.66 7.59
C ASP A 76 -4.58 -9.56 6.36
N LEU A 77 -4.50 -10.87 6.58
CA LEU A 77 -4.62 -11.89 5.52
C LEU A 77 -5.98 -11.84 4.78
N THR A 78 -6.99 -11.18 5.33
CA THR A 78 -8.30 -11.02 4.69
C THR A 78 -8.41 -9.75 3.86
N ILE A 79 -7.41 -8.86 3.87
CA ILE A 79 -7.48 -7.56 3.21
C ILE A 79 -7.80 -7.66 1.72
N TYR A 80 -7.17 -8.62 1.03
CA TYR A 80 -7.36 -8.78 -0.41
C TYR A 80 -8.78 -9.19 -0.75
N GLU A 81 -9.38 -10.11 0.00
CA GLU A 81 -10.79 -10.52 -0.20
C GLU A 81 -11.74 -9.32 -0.05
N LYS A 82 -11.46 -8.43 0.92
CA LYS A 82 -12.24 -7.21 1.15
C LYS A 82 -12.08 -6.22 0.00
N ILE A 83 -10.86 -6.01 -0.48
CA ILE A 83 -10.57 -5.10 -1.60
C ILE A 83 -11.11 -5.65 -2.92
N GLU A 84 -10.99 -6.94 -3.18
CA GLU A 84 -11.59 -7.60 -4.34
C GLU A 84 -13.10 -7.40 -4.39
N SER A 85 -13.78 -7.47 -3.24
CA SER A 85 -15.22 -7.21 -3.14
C SER A 85 -15.58 -5.77 -3.51
N ILE A 86 -14.76 -4.80 -3.11
CA ILE A 86 -14.90 -3.39 -3.54
C ILE A 86 -14.70 -3.28 -5.05
N LEU A 87 -13.61 -3.83 -5.57
CA LEU A 87 -13.25 -3.76 -6.98
C LEU A 87 -14.28 -4.45 -7.88
N LEU A 88 -14.87 -5.56 -7.43
CA LEU A 88 -15.94 -6.25 -8.13
C LEU A 88 -17.20 -5.39 -8.22
N ARG A 89 -17.57 -4.69 -7.15
CA ARG A 89 -18.69 -3.75 -7.16
C ARG A 89 -18.38 -2.52 -8.02
N LEU A 90 -17.16 -1.99 -7.98
CA LEU A 90 -16.72 -0.93 -8.88
C LEU A 90 -16.82 -1.34 -10.36
N LYS A 91 -16.44 -2.59 -10.68
CA LYS A 91 -16.60 -3.18 -12.02
C LYS A 91 -18.07 -3.25 -12.45
N ASN A 92 -18.92 -3.82 -11.60
CA ASN A 92 -20.29 -4.16 -11.97
C ASN A 92 -21.24 -2.95 -11.93
N ASP A 93 -21.10 -2.10 -10.92
CA ASP A 93 -22.07 -1.03 -10.63
C ASP A 93 -21.55 0.36 -11.05
N PHE A 94 -20.22 0.55 -11.06
CA PHE A 94 -19.58 1.86 -11.26
C PHE A 94 -18.67 1.95 -12.50
N GLN A 95 -18.88 1.05 -13.46
CA GLN A 95 -18.31 1.14 -14.82
C GLN A 95 -16.77 1.19 -14.86
N LEU A 96 -16.06 0.60 -13.88
CA LEU A 96 -14.59 0.63 -13.77
C LEU A 96 -13.88 0.39 -15.11
N THR A 97 -14.31 -0.63 -15.86
CA THR A 97 -13.67 -1.06 -17.13
C THR A 97 -14.05 -0.20 -18.34
N SER A 98 -15.09 0.64 -18.23
CA SER A 98 -15.46 1.60 -19.27
C SER A 98 -14.79 2.95 -19.05
N VAL A 99 -14.49 3.30 -17.80
CA VAL A 99 -13.79 4.53 -17.43
C VAL A 99 -12.28 4.39 -17.64
N PHE A 100 -11.68 3.28 -17.18
CA PHE A 100 -10.24 3.10 -17.20
C PHE A 100 -9.77 2.11 -18.25
N HIS A 101 -8.71 2.49 -18.96
CA HIS A 101 -7.99 1.57 -19.83
C HIS A 101 -7.25 0.52 -18.98
N GLN A 102 -7.11 -0.70 -19.50
CA GLN A 102 -6.47 -1.81 -18.79
C GLN A 102 -5.05 -1.48 -18.30
N ARG A 103 -4.29 -0.72 -19.12
CA ARG A 103 -2.95 -0.25 -18.74
C ARG A 103 -2.97 0.61 -17.48
N THR A 104 -3.93 1.54 -17.37
CA THR A 104 -4.08 2.39 -16.18
C THR A 104 -4.33 1.53 -14.95
N LEU A 105 -5.27 0.58 -15.03
CA LEU A 105 -5.56 -0.33 -13.91
C LEU A 105 -4.35 -1.19 -13.53
N PHE A 106 -3.59 -1.67 -14.51
CA PHE A 106 -2.37 -2.43 -14.27
C PHE A 106 -1.29 -1.58 -13.59
N ASP A 107 -1.07 -0.35 -14.05
CA ASP A 107 -0.06 0.54 -13.49
C ASP A 107 -0.44 0.98 -12.06
N THR A 108 -1.71 1.33 -11.81
CA THR A 108 -2.19 1.72 -10.47
C THR A 108 -2.00 0.63 -9.42
N PHE A 109 -2.21 -0.63 -9.78
CA PHE A 109 -2.07 -1.78 -8.87
C PHE A 109 -0.79 -2.56 -9.12
N TYR A 110 0.20 -1.94 -9.76
CA TYR A 110 1.44 -2.62 -10.14
C TYR A 110 2.15 -3.24 -8.93
N SER A 111 2.07 -2.64 -7.75
CA SER A 111 2.71 -3.18 -6.54
C SER A 111 1.99 -4.38 -5.90
N SER A 112 0.76 -4.72 -6.29
CA SER A 112 0.00 -5.84 -5.71
C SER A 112 -0.28 -6.92 -6.75
N ALA A 113 0.48 -8.02 -6.70
CA ALA A 113 0.26 -9.12 -7.63
C ALA A 113 -1.08 -9.83 -7.41
N GLU A 114 -1.59 -9.80 -6.19
CA GLU A 114 -2.91 -10.33 -5.80
C GLU A 114 -4.02 -9.59 -6.54
N ILE A 115 -4.01 -8.26 -6.50
CA ILE A 115 -5.04 -7.45 -7.20
C ILE A 115 -4.88 -7.58 -8.73
N ILE A 116 -3.66 -7.66 -9.24
CA ILE A 116 -3.41 -7.90 -10.66
C ILE A 116 -3.93 -9.30 -11.08
N LEU A 117 -3.76 -10.32 -10.23
CA LEU A 117 -4.34 -11.64 -10.46
C LEU A 117 -5.86 -11.59 -10.46
N PHE A 118 -6.48 -10.92 -9.48
CA PHE A 118 -7.92 -10.69 -9.48
C PHE A 118 -8.38 -10.03 -10.78
N PHE A 119 -7.71 -8.97 -11.24
CA PHE A 119 -8.07 -8.32 -12.50
C PHE A 119 -7.94 -9.25 -13.70
N TYR A 120 -6.92 -10.08 -13.76
CA TYR A 120 -6.78 -11.09 -14.80
C TYR A 120 -7.92 -12.13 -14.74
N GLU A 121 -8.20 -12.70 -13.56
CA GLU A 121 -9.29 -13.68 -13.36
C GLU A 121 -10.67 -13.09 -13.70
N GLN A 122 -10.85 -11.79 -13.46
CA GLN A 122 -12.05 -11.05 -13.78
C GLN A 122 -12.10 -10.53 -15.23
N ASN A 123 -11.13 -10.88 -16.09
CA ASN A 123 -10.99 -10.40 -17.47
C ASN A 123 -11.00 -8.85 -17.58
N ILE A 124 -10.46 -8.16 -16.56
CA ILE A 124 -10.28 -6.71 -16.55
C ILE A 124 -9.00 -6.34 -17.29
N ILE A 125 -7.93 -7.10 -17.12
CA ILE A 125 -6.64 -6.90 -17.81
C ILE A 125 -6.23 -8.14 -18.61
N ASP A 126 -5.50 -7.91 -19.70
CA ASP A 126 -4.83 -8.96 -20.47
C ASP A 126 -3.50 -9.39 -19.82
N LEU A 127 -3.20 -10.69 -19.91
CA LEU A 127 -1.92 -11.27 -19.48
C LEU A 127 -0.70 -10.65 -20.19
N LEU A 128 -0.89 -10.01 -21.35
CA LEU A 128 0.15 -9.26 -22.07
C LEU A 128 0.73 -8.10 -21.25
N TYR A 129 -0.04 -7.46 -20.37
CA TYR A 129 0.49 -6.41 -19.50
C TYR A 129 1.45 -6.96 -18.45
N ILE A 130 1.12 -8.13 -17.88
CA ILE A 130 2.01 -8.87 -16.97
C ILE A 130 3.30 -9.29 -17.69
N TYR A 131 3.19 -9.63 -18.98
CA TYR A 131 4.29 -10.10 -19.83
C TYR A 131 5.34 -9.02 -20.17
N GLN A 132 4.93 -7.78 -20.44
CA GLN A 132 5.85 -6.75 -20.96
C GLN A 132 6.81 -6.20 -19.89
N ASP A 133 6.47 -6.33 -18.61
CA ASP A 133 7.15 -5.61 -17.53
C ASP A 133 8.38 -6.33 -16.94
N ASN A 134 8.66 -7.58 -17.33
CA ASN A 134 9.92 -8.30 -17.10
C ASN A 134 10.49 -8.31 -15.65
N VAL A 135 9.67 -8.01 -14.62
CA VAL A 135 10.10 -8.10 -13.22
C VAL A 135 10.09 -9.55 -12.77
N PHE A 136 11.29 -10.04 -12.44
CA PHE A 136 11.62 -11.41 -12.04
C PHE A 136 10.60 -12.08 -11.11
N PHE A 137 10.12 -11.36 -10.08
CA PHE A 137 9.21 -11.89 -9.06
C PHE A 137 7.77 -12.08 -9.56
N LYS A 138 7.25 -11.15 -10.36
CA LYS A 138 5.92 -11.30 -10.96
C LYS A 138 5.87 -12.49 -11.92
N GLY A 139 6.94 -12.73 -12.67
CA GLY A 139 7.03 -13.89 -13.56
C GLY A 139 6.83 -15.23 -12.84
N LEU A 140 7.27 -15.34 -11.58
CA LEU A 140 7.07 -16.55 -10.76
C LEU A 140 5.65 -16.62 -10.19
N PHE A 141 5.11 -15.52 -9.68
CA PHE A 141 3.76 -15.49 -9.13
C PHE A 141 2.67 -15.82 -10.16
N PHE A 142 2.85 -15.33 -11.38
CA PHE A 142 1.98 -15.60 -12.53
C PHE A 142 2.43 -16.83 -13.34
N PHE A 143 3.25 -17.71 -12.75
CA PHE A 143 3.76 -18.89 -13.44
C PHE A 143 2.64 -19.80 -13.99
N PRO A 144 1.56 -20.12 -13.25
CA PRO A 144 0.47 -20.93 -13.79
C PRO A 144 -0.12 -20.36 -15.08
N GLU A 145 -0.37 -19.05 -15.10
CA GLU A 145 -0.97 -18.34 -16.24
C GLU A 145 0.00 -18.29 -17.42
N LEU A 146 1.28 -17.95 -17.16
CA LEU A 146 2.30 -17.90 -18.19
C LEU A 146 2.59 -19.28 -18.79
N TYR A 147 2.62 -20.32 -17.95
CA TYR A 147 2.85 -21.70 -18.35
C TYR A 147 1.72 -22.24 -19.21
N LYS A 148 0.46 -21.98 -18.83
CA LYS A 148 -0.73 -22.40 -19.57
C LYS A 148 -0.86 -21.68 -20.92
N ASN A 149 -0.51 -20.40 -21.00
CA ASN A 149 -0.79 -19.56 -22.19
C ASN A 149 0.40 -19.31 -23.13
N TYR A 150 1.66 -19.47 -22.69
CA TYR A 150 2.83 -19.14 -23.51
C TYR A 150 3.86 -20.27 -23.59
N HIS A 151 4.02 -20.86 -24.79
CA HIS A 151 5.02 -21.91 -25.04
C HIS A 151 6.48 -21.47 -24.80
N ASN A 152 6.77 -20.17 -24.88
CA ASN A 152 8.10 -19.59 -24.68
C ASN A 152 8.28 -18.93 -23.30
N TYR A 153 7.47 -19.27 -22.29
CA TYR A 153 7.51 -18.66 -20.94
C TYR A 153 8.95 -18.55 -20.35
N ARG A 154 9.84 -19.49 -20.71
CA ARG A 154 11.26 -19.54 -20.31
C ARG A 154 12.10 -18.33 -20.75
N LYS A 155 11.66 -17.54 -21.73
CA LYS A 155 12.34 -16.29 -22.11
C LYS A 155 12.09 -15.15 -21.11
N TYR A 156 11.04 -15.26 -20.29
CA TYR A 156 10.50 -14.16 -19.49
C TYR A 156 10.77 -14.38 -18.00
N ILE A 157 10.71 -15.62 -17.56
CA ILE A 157 11.25 -16.02 -16.27
C ILE A 157 12.72 -16.31 -16.54
N ASN A 158 13.67 -15.72 -15.79
CA ASN A 158 15.10 -16.03 -15.92
C ASN A 158 15.35 -17.50 -15.52
N ALA A 159 14.98 -18.41 -16.42
CA ALA A 159 14.62 -19.79 -16.13
C ALA A 159 15.80 -20.59 -15.59
N ASN A 160 17.02 -20.16 -15.91
CA ASN A 160 18.25 -20.81 -15.47
C ASN A 160 18.45 -20.75 -13.95
N LYS A 161 17.97 -19.70 -13.26
CA LYS A 161 18.04 -19.60 -11.79
C LYS A 161 16.89 -20.30 -11.07
N LEU A 162 15.80 -20.59 -11.79
CA LEU A 162 14.49 -20.89 -11.19
C LEU A 162 13.93 -22.26 -11.58
N GLU A 163 14.62 -23.02 -12.45
CA GLU A 163 14.11 -24.27 -12.98
C GLU A 163 13.72 -25.29 -11.89
N ASN A 164 14.39 -25.27 -10.73
CA ASN A 164 14.06 -26.14 -9.60
C ASN A 164 12.75 -25.72 -8.90
N GLN A 165 12.58 -24.43 -8.59
CA GLN A 165 11.32 -23.91 -8.03
C GLN A 165 10.15 -24.14 -8.99
N MET A 166 10.38 -23.92 -10.29
CA MET A 166 9.36 -24.16 -11.31
C MET A 166 8.97 -25.65 -11.45
N LYS A 167 9.93 -26.58 -11.26
CA LYS A 167 9.64 -28.02 -11.24
C LYS A 167 8.78 -28.39 -10.04
N GLU A 168 9.08 -27.83 -8.88
CA GLU A 168 8.30 -28.02 -7.64
C GLU A 168 6.86 -27.51 -7.84
N PHE A 169 6.69 -26.27 -8.31
CA PHE A 169 5.38 -25.68 -8.58
C PHE A 169 4.59 -26.45 -9.64
N LYS A 170 5.26 -26.92 -10.69
CA LYS A 170 4.61 -27.74 -11.72
C LYS A 170 4.10 -29.08 -11.19
N SER A 171 4.78 -29.66 -10.22
CA SER A 171 4.36 -30.93 -9.60
C SER A 171 3.16 -30.79 -8.66
N ASN A 172 2.85 -29.56 -8.24
CA ASN A 172 1.80 -29.29 -7.26
C ASN A 172 1.13 -27.91 -7.49
N ILE A 173 0.45 -27.78 -8.64
CA ILE A 173 -0.13 -26.51 -9.07
C ILE A 173 -1.31 -26.07 -8.19
N ASP A 174 -2.06 -27.02 -7.62
CA ASP A 174 -3.19 -26.72 -6.75
C ASP A 174 -2.72 -26.10 -5.44
N ASP A 175 -1.67 -26.65 -4.82
CA ASP A 175 -1.07 -26.04 -3.63
C ASP A 175 -0.47 -24.67 -3.95
N PHE A 176 0.15 -24.50 -5.13
CA PHE A 176 0.64 -23.19 -5.59
C PHE A 176 -0.50 -22.16 -5.65
N GLU A 177 -1.61 -22.50 -6.30
CA GLU A 177 -2.77 -21.61 -6.44
C GLU A 177 -3.39 -21.30 -5.06
N HIS A 178 -3.40 -22.26 -4.13
CA HIS A 178 -3.89 -22.06 -2.76
C HIS A 178 -3.00 -21.14 -1.92
N ILE A 179 -1.68 -21.35 -1.90
CA ILE A 179 -0.71 -20.50 -1.19
C ILE A 179 -0.78 -19.08 -1.72
N ARG A 180 -0.80 -18.95 -3.06
CA ARG A 180 -0.87 -17.66 -3.74
C ARG A 180 -2.09 -16.85 -3.33
N ARG A 181 -3.24 -17.50 -3.17
CA ARG A 181 -4.50 -16.84 -2.79
C ARG A 181 -4.56 -16.49 -1.32
N THR A 182 -4.00 -17.34 -0.46
CA THR A 182 -4.06 -17.13 0.99
C THR A 182 -2.96 -16.19 1.50
N GLY A 183 -1.88 -15.99 0.72
CA GLY A 183 -0.69 -15.27 1.18
C GLY A 183 0.01 -15.94 2.38
N LEU A 184 -0.47 -17.12 2.80
CA LEU A 184 0.07 -17.86 3.92
C LEU A 184 1.24 -18.68 3.44
N SER A 185 2.44 -18.36 3.93
CA SER A 185 3.58 -19.21 3.68
C SER A 185 3.31 -20.63 4.17
N ASN A 186 3.59 -21.62 3.32
CA ASN A 186 3.45 -23.03 3.67
C ASN A 186 4.42 -23.48 4.78
N VAL A 187 5.38 -22.63 5.13
CA VAL A 187 6.31 -22.90 6.22
C VAL A 187 5.55 -22.79 7.54
N LYS A 188 5.39 -23.93 8.22
CA LYS A 188 4.68 -24.04 9.50
C LYS A 188 5.07 -22.94 10.50
N LEU A 189 6.35 -22.60 10.60
CA LEU A 189 6.86 -21.53 11.47
C LEU A 189 6.12 -20.21 11.27
N TYR A 190 6.00 -19.75 10.03
CA TYR A 190 5.46 -18.42 9.72
C TYR A 190 3.96 -18.34 9.95
N ARG A 191 3.23 -19.41 9.64
CA ARG A 191 1.80 -19.52 10.00
C ARG A 191 1.59 -19.44 11.51
N LEU A 192 2.43 -20.11 12.30
CA LEU A 192 2.32 -20.03 13.77
C LEU A 192 2.51 -18.61 14.28
N ILE A 193 3.40 -17.83 13.63
CA ILE A 193 3.56 -16.40 13.92
C ILE A 193 2.31 -15.63 13.50
N GLN A 194 1.89 -15.74 12.24
CA GLN A 194 0.72 -15.03 11.68
C GLN A 194 -0.57 -15.24 12.49
N GLU A 195 -0.77 -16.45 13.02
CA GLU A 195 -1.94 -16.79 13.84
C GLU A 195 -1.72 -16.59 15.35
N ASP A 196 -0.57 -16.05 15.75
CA ASP A 196 -0.11 -15.81 17.13
C ASP A 196 -0.24 -17.05 18.05
N LYS A 197 0.09 -18.24 17.53
CA LYS A 197 0.00 -19.54 18.24
C LYS A 197 1.21 -19.80 19.13
N LEU A 198 1.34 -19.03 20.22
CA LEU A 198 2.53 -19.04 21.09
C LEU A 198 3.00 -20.46 21.53
N ASN A 199 2.10 -21.29 22.05
CA ASN A 199 2.50 -22.60 22.58
C ASN A 199 3.04 -23.53 21.48
N GLU A 200 2.33 -23.58 20.35
CA GLU A 200 2.75 -24.39 19.19
C GLU A 200 4.02 -23.85 18.55
N PHE A 201 4.21 -22.52 18.56
CA PHE A 201 5.45 -21.87 18.15
C PHE A 201 6.62 -22.33 19.01
N ILE A 202 6.50 -22.25 20.35
CA ILE A 202 7.55 -22.67 21.29
C ILE A 202 7.90 -24.16 21.09
N ASP A 203 6.89 -25.02 20.98
CA ASP A 203 7.11 -26.45 20.76
C ASP A 203 7.86 -26.70 19.44
N PHE A 204 7.48 -25.98 18.37
CA PHE A 204 8.06 -26.14 17.05
C PHE A 204 9.52 -25.63 16.98
N VAL A 205 9.81 -24.44 17.49
CA VAL A 205 11.18 -23.88 17.44
C VAL A 205 12.15 -24.69 18.28
N ASN A 206 11.71 -25.24 19.42
CA ASN A 206 12.53 -26.12 20.24
C ASN A 206 12.77 -27.48 19.57
N LEU A 207 11.72 -28.07 18.98
CA LEU A 207 11.82 -29.38 18.31
C LEU A 207 12.76 -29.32 17.10
N GLU A 208 12.62 -28.29 16.27
CA GLU A 208 13.41 -28.11 15.06
C GLU A 208 14.75 -27.39 15.31
N ASN A 209 15.03 -27.01 16.57
CA ASN A 209 16.22 -26.26 16.98
C ASN A 209 16.45 -25.00 16.12
N ILE A 210 15.38 -24.23 15.93
CA ILE A 210 15.37 -22.99 15.15
C ILE A 210 16.03 -21.88 15.98
N ASP A 211 16.97 -21.17 15.37
CA ASP A 211 17.52 -19.95 15.96
C ASP A 211 16.43 -18.87 16.00
N LEU A 212 16.12 -18.36 17.19
CA LEU A 212 15.11 -17.31 17.36
C LEU A 212 15.53 -15.98 16.72
N SER A 213 16.83 -15.78 16.49
CA SER A 213 17.38 -14.64 15.76
C SER A 213 17.48 -14.90 14.25
N ALA A 214 16.94 -16.01 13.76
CA ALA A 214 16.97 -16.33 12.33
C ALA A 214 16.25 -15.27 11.50
N LYS A 215 16.77 -15.05 10.30
CA LYS A 215 16.08 -14.28 9.25
C LYS A 215 14.93 -15.10 8.65
N VAL A 216 13.88 -14.41 8.23
CA VAL A 216 12.76 -14.98 7.48
C VAL A 216 13.25 -15.35 6.09
N ASN A 217 12.91 -16.55 5.65
CA ASN A 217 13.16 -17.01 4.29
C ASN A 217 11.87 -16.84 3.48
N PHE A 218 11.76 -15.69 2.81
CA PHE A 218 10.59 -15.34 2.04
C PHE A 218 10.36 -16.26 0.85
N SER A 219 9.10 -16.60 0.62
CA SER A 219 8.63 -17.23 -0.60
C SER A 219 8.32 -16.18 -1.68
N ILE A 220 8.03 -16.65 -2.89
CA ILE A 220 7.59 -15.78 -4.01
C ILE A 220 6.20 -15.14 -3.79
N PHE A 221 5.48 -15.59 -2.76
CA PHE A 221 4.16 -15.11 -2.38
C PHE A 221 4.24 -14.05 -1.27
N ASP A 222 5.41 -13.87 -0.68
CA ASP A 222 5.70 -12.90 0.37
C ASP A 222 6.09 -11.54 -0.24
N GLN A 223 5.31 -11.07 -1.23
CA GLN A 223 5.75 -9.98 -2.12
C GLN A 223 5.90 -8.62 -1.46
N HIS A 224 5.15 -8.37 -0.39
CA HIS A 224 5.25 -7.13 0.40
C HIS A 224 6.59 -7.01 1.14
N PHE A 225 7.32 -8.12 1.28
CA PHE A 225 8.54 -8.20 2.05
C PHE A 225 9.83 -8.15 1.22
N ILE A 226 9.71 -8.23 -0.10
CA ILE A 226 10.86 -8.38 -1.03
C ILE A 226 11.84 -7.19 -0.97
N ARG A 227 11.42 -6.03 -0.44
CA ARG A 227 12.32 -4.88 -0.26
C ARG A 227 13.23 -5.00 0.97
N ASN A 228 12.88 -5.82 1.96
CA ASN A 228 13.58 -5.91 3.25
C ASN A 228 14.16 -7.33 3.43
N GLU A 229 15.27 -7.63 2.76
CA GLU A 229 15.98 -8.93 2.81
C GLU A 229 16.53 -9.31 4.21
N GLU A 230 16.28 -8.50 5.24
CA GLU A 230 16.87 -8.63 6.57
C GLU A 230 15.89 -8.96 7.69
N MET A 231 14.60 -9.13 7.39
CA MET A 231 13.57 -9.35 8.40
C MET A 231 13.87 -10.57 9.28
N THR A 232 13.85 -10.39 10.59
CA THR A 232 14.00 -11.46 11.59
C THR A 232 12.64 -12.05 12.00
N LEU A 233 12.65 -13.14 12.76
CA LEU A 233 11.40 -13.69 13.32
C LEU A 233 10.67 -12.71 14.25
N ILE A 234 11.39 -11.86 14.98
CA ILE A 234 10.76 -10.84 15.84
C ILE A 234 10.13 -9.73 15.00
N ASP A 235 10.80 -9.30 13.93
CA ASP A 235 10.24 -8.35 12.96
C ASP A 235 8.97 -8.88 12.30
N TYR A 236 8.98 -10.16 11.92
CA TYR A 236 7.81 -10.83 11.36
C TYR A 236 6.65 -10.88 12.35
N ALA A 237 6.92 -11.13 13.62
CA ALA A 237 5.90 -11.08 14.68
C ALA A 237 5.35 -9.66 14.89
N MET A 238 6.18 -8.62 14.76
CA MET A 238 5.73 -7.22 14.81
C MET A 238 4.82 -6.90 13.64
N TYR A 239 5.24 -7.24 12.42
CA TYR A 239 4.49 -7.00 11.20
C TYR A 239 3.10 -7.65 11.23
N PHE A 240 2.99 -8.89 11.70
CA PHE A 240 1.72 -9.62 11.78
C PHE A 240 0.92 -9.36 13.06
N ASN A 241 1.33 -8.39 13.90
CA ASN A 241 0.64 -8.10 15.15
C ASN A 241 0.54 -9.34 16.08
N SER A 242 1.56 -10.19 16.07
CA SER A 242 1.65 -11.42 16.85
C SER A 242 2.15 -11.11 18.26
N ILE A 243 1.34 -10.39 19.05
CA ILE A 243 1.76 -9.81 20.33
C ILE A 243 2.32 -10.84 21.31
N ASN A 244 1.77 -12.06 21.36
CA ASN A 244 2.22 -13.08 22.30
C ASN A 244 3.58 -13.65 21.90
N ILE A 245 3.77 -13.95 20.61
CA ILE A 245 5.05 -14.41 20.08
C ILE A 245 6.11 -13.32 20.12
N PHE A 246 5.76 -12.08 19.79
CA PHE A 246 6.65 -10.92 19.93
C PHE A 246 7.19 -10.80 21.36
N LYS A 247 6.31 -10.80 22.37
CA LYS A 247 6.71 -10.74 23.78
C LYS A 247 7.61 -11.89 24.18
N TYR A 248 7.34 -13.10 23.71
CA TYR A 248 8.20 -14.25 23.95
C TYR A 248 9.60 -14.03 23.39
N LEU A 249 9.72 -13.66 22.11
CA LEU A 249 11.01 -13.41 21.45
C LEU A 249 11.77 -12.27 22.13
N PHE A 250 11.07 -11.20 22.51
CA PHE A 250 11.63 -10.07 23.25
C PHE A 250 12.18 -10.50 24.62
N ILE A 251 11.44 -11.31 25.39
CA ILE A 251 11.91 -11.88 26.67
C ILE A 251 13.12 -12.81 26.48
N GLN A 252 13.18 -13.53 25.36
CA GLN A 252 14.36 -14.32 24.97
C GLN A 252 15.55 -13.47 24.51
N LYS A 253 15.43 -12.13 24.54
CA LYS A 253 16.47 -11.16 24.16
C LYS A 253 16.88 -11.26 22.70
N VAL A 254 15.94 -11.60 21.82
CA VAL A 254 16.14 -11.44 20.38
C VAL A 254 16.27 -9.94 20.10
N SER A 255 17.33 -9.56 19.38
CA SER A 255 17.63 -8.15 19.12
C SER A 255 16.60 -7.52 18.18
N ILE A 256 16.20 -6.30 18.49
CA ILE A 256 15.49 -5.40 17.58
C ILE A 256 16.42 -4.29 17.10
N SER A 257 16.09 -3.64 15.99
CA SER A 257 16.87 -2.55 15.38
C SER A 257 15.96 -1.37 15.03
N GLU A 258 16.51 -0.22 14.61
CA GLU A 258 15.69 0.90 14.13
C GLU A 258 14.72 0.50 13.00
N GLN A 259 15.11 -0.42 12.12
CA GLN A 259 14.23 -0.95 11.06
C GLN A 259 13.05 -1.76 11.62
N SER A 260 13.17 -2.31 12.83
CA SER A 260 12.09 -3.01 13.50
C SER A 260 10.87 -2.11 13.74
N MET A 261 11.08 -0.80 13.88
CA MET A 261 9.97 0.15 14.04
C MET A 261 9.07 0.18 12.80
N GLU A 262 9.63 0.06 11.59
CA GLU A 262 8.85 -0.01 10.35
C GLU A 262 7.83 -1.17 10.41
N PHE A 263 8.27 -2.33 10.89
CA PHE A 263 7.40 -3.50 11.02
C PHE A 263 6.37 -3.36 12.14
N ALA A 264 6.74 -2.73 13.26
CA ALA A 264 5.80 -2.43 14.34
C ALA A 264 4.70 -1.47 13.89
N LEU A 265 5.05 -0.42 13.14
CA LEU A 265 4.11 0.55 12.59
C LEU A 265 3.17 -0.08 11.56
N LYS A 266 3.70 -0.91 10.66
CA LYS A 266 2.89 -1.67 9.68
C LYS A 266 1.94 -2.67 10.35
N GLY A 267 2.39 -3.32 11.43
CA GLY A 267 1.55 -4.23 12.21
C GLY A 267 0.45 -3.53 13.00
N GLY A 268 0.63 -2.24 13.32
CA GLY A 268 -0.41 -1.40 13.91
C GLY A 268 -0.78 -1.74 15.35
N ASN A 269 0.09 -2.46 16.09
CA ASN A 269 -0.16 -2.75 17.49
C ASN A 269 0.50 -1.72 18.41
N PHE A 270 -0.30 -0.89 19.07
CA PHE A 270 0.18 0.13 20.01
C PHE A 270 1.11 -0.41 21.11
N GLU A 271 0.84 -1.60 21.65
CA GLU A 271 1.68 -2.19 22.70
C GLU A 271 3.06 -2.57 22.14
N ILE A 272 3.11 -3.17 20.95
CA ILE A 272 4.38 -3.47 20.27
C ILE A 272 5.14 -2.17 19.99
N ILE A 273 4.46 -1.17 19.41
CA ILE A 273 5.06 0.13 19.07
C ILE A 273 5.68 0.77 20.30
N HIS A 274 4.96 0.84 21.42
CA HIS A 274 5.49 1.41 22.66
C HIS A 274 6.70 0.62 23.21
N ILE A 275 6.67 -0.71 23.17
CA ILE A 275 7.81 -1.53 23.62
C ILE A 275 9.05 -1.24 22.76
N VAL A 276 8.88 -1.20 21.43
CA VAL A 276 9.98 -0.95 20.49
C VAL A 276 10.51 0.48 20.63
N GLU A 277 9.63 1.45 20.80
CA GLU A 277 9.97 2.85 21.03
C GLU A 277 10.81 3.03 22.30
N GLU A 278 10.38 2.43 23.41
CA GLU A 278 11.08 2.50 24.70
C GLU A 278 12.46 1.84 24.65
N GLU A 279 12.57 0.66 24.04
CA GLU A 279 13.82 -0.10 23.94
C GLU A 279 14.84 0.58 23.01
N LEU A 280 14.39 1.20 21.93
CA LEU A 280 15.26 1.84 20.95
C LEU A 280 15.52 3.33 21.24
N HIS A 281 14.75 3.94 22.14
CA HIS A 281 14.67 5.40 22.26
C HIS A 281 14.38 6.06 20.91
N TYR A 282 13.39 5.52 20.19
CA TYR A 282 13.14 5.84 18.79
C TYR A 282 12.69 7.29 18.60
N GLU A 283 13.28 7.99 17.62
CA GLU A 283 12.88 9.35 17.22
C GLU A 283 12.08 9.30 15.92
N TYR A 284 10.80 9.65 16.00
CA TYR A 284 9.91 9.65 14.83
C TYR A 284 10.25 10.76 13.82
N SER A 285 9.93 10.47 12.57
CA SER A 285 10.05 11.33 11.40
C SER A 285 8.73 11.38 10.61
N SER A 286 8.59 12.34 9.69
CA SER A 286 7.42 12.40 8.80
C SER A 286 7.27 11.14 7.93
N SER A 287 8.38 10.49 7.58
CA SER A 287 8.38 9.30 6.75
C SER A 287 7.75 8.08 7.43
N ASP A 288 7.65 8.08 8.77
CA ASP A 288 7.06 6.96 9.52
C ASP A 288 5.55 6.84 9.30
N LEU A 289 4.90 7.93 8.88
CA LEU A 289 3.49 7.93 8.50
C LEU A 289 3.20 7.13 7.23
N ASN A 290 4.24 6.85 6.44
CA ASN A 290 4.12 6.01 5.26
C ASN A 290 3.91 4.53 5.64
N TYR A 291 4.18 4.17 6.90
CA TYR A 291 4.09 2.79 7.39
C TYR A 291 2.80 2.47 8.13
N THR A 292 1.88 3.42 8.27
CA THR A 292 0.61 3.19 8.96
C THR A 292 -0.59 3.77 8.19
N ILE A 293 -1.72 3.09 8.36
CA ILE A 293 -3.05 3.59 7.95
C ILE A 293 -3.95 3.87 9.16
N ASP A 294 -3.53 3.49 10.36
CA ASP A 294 -4.31 3.72 11.56
C ASP A 294 -4.22 5.20 11.93
N LYS A 295 -5.38 5.84 12.00
CA LYS A 295 -5.50 7.26 12.30
C LYS A 295 -4.94 7.60 13.68
N ASN A 296 -5.18 6.76 14.69
CA ASN A 296 -4.71 7.03 16.05
C ASN A 296 -3.19 6.90 16.13
N ILE A 297 -2.60 5.90 15.45
CA ILE A 297 -1.14 5.76 15.37
C ILE A 297 -0.54 6.95 14.62
N SER A 298 -1.18 7.39 13.53
CA SER A 298 -0.73 8.57 12.79
C SER A 298 -0.74 9.83 13.65
N GLU A 299 -1.83 10.06 14.41
CA GLU A 299 -1.94 11.18 15.35
C GLU A 299 -0.90 11.09 16.47
N TYR A 300 -0.63 9.88 16.97
CA TYR A 300 0.42 9.62 17.95
C TYR A 300 1.81 9.98 17.42
N ILE A 301 2.20 9.47 16.25
CA ILE A 301 3.48 9.78 15.59
C ILE A 301 3.64 11.29 15.42
N VAL A 302 2.61 11.96 14.88
CA VAL A 302 2.63 13.42 14.69
C VAL A 302 2.82 14.17 16.00
N SER A 303 2.23 13.68 17.10
CA SER A 303 2.39 14.30 18.42
C SER A 303 3.78 14.14 19.03
N MET A 304 4.52 13.13 18.58
CA MET A 304 5.88 12.84 19.04
C MET A 304 6.96 13.56 18.22
N ILE A 305 6.64 13.99 17.00
CA ILE A 305 7.59 14.73 16.17
C ILE A 305 7.68 16.18 16.67
N PRO A 306 8.89 16.70 16.99
CA PRO A 306 9.05 18.06 17.50
C PRO A 306 8.39 19.11 16.60
N SER A 307 7.41 19.85 17.14
CA SER A 307 6.50 20.74 16.41
C SER A 307 7.11 22.06 15.90
N ASP A 308 8.42 22.24 16.03
CA ASP A 308 9.07 23.53 15.82
C ASP A 308 9.52 23.70 14.35
N GLN A 309 8.60 23.70 13.36
CA GLN A 309 8.87 24.30 12.03
C GLN A 309 7.70 24.30 11.02
N GLU A 310 7.56 25.40 10.26
CA GLU A 310 6.81 25.44 8.99
C GLU A 310 7.35 24.40 7.98
N VAL A 311 8.68 24.18 7.98
CA VAL A 311 9.38 23.18 7.15
C VAL A 311 8.84 21.76 7.38
N TYR A 312 8.51 21.41 8.62
CA TYR A 312 8.00 20.09 8.96
C TYR A 312 6.63 19.82 8.31
N ASN A 313 5.72 20.79 8.32
CA ASN A 313 4.40 20.64 7.70
C ASN A 313 4.50 20.51 6.17
N GLU A 314 5.50 21.15 5.54
CA GLU A 314 5.75 21.00 4.10
C GLU A 314 6.26 19.61 3.75
N ASP A 315 7.25 19.10 4.48
CA ASP A 315 7.74 17.73 4.31
C ASP A 315 6.62 16.72 4.55
N LEU A 316 5.78 16.95 5.56
CA LEU A 316 4.63 16.10 5.87
C LEU A 316 3.58 16.08 4.75
N LEU A 317 3.23 17.25 4.20
CA LEU A 317 2.29 17.36 3.08
C LEU A 317 2.82 16.65 1.84
N LYS A 318 4.11 16.80 1.59
CA LYS A 318 4.82 16.13 0.51
C LYS A 318 4.74 14.61 0.65
N GLU A 319 5.10 14.05 1.80
CA GLU A 319 4.98 12.60 2.03
C GLU A 319 3.52 12.15 1.83
N CYS A 320 2.54 12.92 2.33
CA CYS A 320 1.13 12.59 2.13
C CYS A 320 0.70 12.58 0.66
N ILE A 321 1.29 13.42 -0.19
CA ILE A 321 1.01 13.44 -1.64
C ILE A 321 1.63 12.20 -2.30
N ASP A 322 2.90 11.91 -2.01
CA ASP A 322 3.63 10.78 -2.58
C ASP A 322 2.93 9.45 -2.24
N ASP A 323 2.38 9.36 -1.03
CA ASP A 323 1.74 8.15 -0.51
C ASP A 323 0.22 8.09 -0.71
N ASN A 324 -0.42 9.12 -1.28
CA ASN A 324 -1.88 9.26 -1.36
C ASN A 324 -2.59 9.18 0.02
N ASN A 325 -1.96 9.71 1.08
CA ASN A 325 -2.52 9.75 2.44
C ASN A 325 -3.45 10.96 2.65
N PHE A 326 -4.64 10.91 2.05
CA PHE A 326 -5.61 12.01 2.10
C PHE A 326 -6.19 12.31 3.49
N ILE A 327 -6.19 11.32 4.39
CA ILE A 327 -6.62 11.53 5.79
C ILE A 327 -5.67 12.52 6.45
N GLN A 328 -4.37 12.21 6.41
CA GLN A 328 -3.36 13.05 7.02
C GLN A 328 -3.20 14.39 6.29
N MET A 329 -3.25 14.39 4.96
CA MET A 329 -3.22 15.62 4.16
C MET A 329 -4.32 16.61 4.56
N ASN A 330 -5.56 16.12 4.71
CA ASN A 330 -6.69 16.94 5.13
C ASN A 330 -6.56 17.43 6.58
N ASN A 331 -6.01 16.61 7.48
CA ASN A 331 -5.71 17.02 8.86
C ASN A 331 -4.71 18.19 8.89
N ILE A 332 -3.65 18.13 8.09
CA ILE A 332 -2.64 19.20 8.02
C ILE A 332 -3.26 20.47 7.44
N ILE A 333 -4.01 20.36 6.35
CA ILE A 333 -4.69 21.51 5.73
C ILE A 333 -5.64 22.19 6.71
N THR A 334 -6.36 21.40 7.51
CA THR A 334 -7.33 21.93 8.48
C THR A 334 -6.65 22.58 9.69
N ASN A 335 -5.55 22.01 10.17
CA ASN A 335 -4.88 22.46 11.39
C ASN A 335 -3.80 23.53 11.13
N ASN A 336 -3.24 23.60 9.92
CA ASN A 336 -2.14 24.48 9.54
C ASN A 336 -2.43 25.20 8.20
N GLU A 337 -3.62 25.79 8.07
CA GLU A 337 -4.14 26.31 6.80
C GLU A 337 -3.17 27.23 6.04
N LYS A 338 -2.50 28.15 6.75
CA LYS A 338 -1.55 29.09 6.11
C LYS A 338 -0.37 28.36 5.47
N VAL A 339 0.24 27.42 6.19
CA VAL A 339 1.41 26.67 5.68
C VAL A 339 1.00 25.77 4.51
N ALA A 340 -0.19 25.16 4.61
CA ALA A 340 -0.73 24.37 3.52
C ALA A 340 -1.03 25.22 2.28
N ASP A 341 -1.55 26.43 2.43
CA ASP A 341 -1.82 27.33 1.31
C ASP A 341 -0.54 27.81 0.63
N ASP A 342 0.45 28.20 1.43
CA ASP A 342 1.77 28.61 0.94
C ASP A 342 2.46 27.46 0.18
N PHE A 343 2.33 26.22 0.65
CA PHE A 343 2.83 25.03 -0.02
C PHE A 343 2.07 24.73 -1.33
N LEU A 344 0.73 24.65 -1.28
CA LEU A 344 -0.09 24.27 -2.43
C LEU A 344 -0.10 25.34 -3.54
N LEU A 345 0.15 26.61 -3.23
CA LEU A 345 0.32 27.66 -4.23
C LEU A 345 1.75 27.73 -4.80
N SER A 346 2.70 27.02 -4.19
CA SER A 346 4.08 26.94 -4.68
C SER A 346 4.20 25.90 -5.79
N ILE A 347 4.10 26.37 -7.04
CA ILE A 347 4.27 25.53 -8.24
C ILE A 347 5.58 24.75 -8.19
N GLU A 348 6.69 25.39 -7.82
CA GLU A 348 8.01 24.77 -7.72
C GLU A 348 8.02 23.59 -6.72
N LYS A 349 7.41 23.76 -5.54
CA LYS A 349 7.34 22.71 -4.53
C LYS A 349 6.47 21.54 -4.99
N LEU A 350 5.33 21.82 -5.64
CA LEU A 350 4.45 20.79 -6.17
C LEU A 350 5.07 20.03 -7.35
N THR A 351 5.67 20.72 -8.32
CA THR A 351 6.25 20.08 -9.51
C THR A 351 7.49 19.26 -9.20
N GLU A 352 8.24 19.57 -8.14
CA GLU A 352 9.35 18.72 -7.66
C GLU A 352 8.88 17.30 -7.26
N LYS A 353 7.59 17.13 -6.93
CA LYS A 353 7.01 15.88 -6.41
C LYS A 353 6.06 15.17 -7.36
N ILE A 354 5.46 15.91 -8.29
CA ILE A 354 4.70 15.37 -9.41
C ILE A 354 5.61 14.67 -10.46
N LYS A 355 6.83 14.27 -10.08
CA LYS A 355 7.75 13.45 -10.89
C LYS A 355 7.17 12.08 -11.26
N TYR A 356 6.10 11.66 -10.58
CA TYR A 356 5.36 10.43 -10.85
C TYR A 356 3.90 10.76 -11.19
N LEU A 357 3.34 10.03 -12.17
CA LEU A 357 2.02 10.28 -12.77
C LEU A 357 0.84 9.94 -11.86
N ASP A 358 1.10 9.54 -10.63
CA ASP A 358 0.11 8.88 -9.79
C ASP A 358 -0.86 9.86 -9.11
N VAL A 359 -0.73 11.16 -9.42
CA VAL A 359 -1.53 12.23 -8.80
C VAL A 359 -2.31 13.11 -9.83
N PRO A 360 -3.20 12.53 -10.68
CA PRO A 360 -3.95 13.24 -11.72
C PRO A 360 -4.66 14.53 -11.26
N TYR A 361 -5.23 14.51 -10.05
CA TYR A 361 -5.99 15.65 -9.51
C TYR A 361 -5.10 16.87 -9.24
N LEU A 362 -3.80 16.68 -8.99
CA LEU A 362 -2.86 17.79 -8.85
C LEU A 362 -2.53 18.43 -10.21
N TYR A 363 -2.47 17.66 -11.29
CA TYR A 363 -2.33 18.25 -12.64
C TYR A 363 -3.56 19.10 -12.98
N ASP A 364 -4.78 18.62 -12.74
CA ASP A 364 -6.01 19.41 -12.94
C ASP A 364 -5.99 20.72 -12.16
N PHE A 365 -5.39 20.73 -10.97
CA PHE A 365 -5.17 21.94 -10.19
C PHE A 365 -4.09 22.85 -10.79
N LEU A 366 -2.90 22.32 -11.10
CA LEU A 366 -1.79 23.08 -11.65
C LEU A 366 -2.15 23.78 -12.96
N PHE A 367 -2.86 23.11 -13.86
CA PHE A 367 -3.33 23.71 -15.12
C PHE A 367 -4.32 24.87 -14.95
N LYS A 368 -4.88 25.08 -13.75
CA LYS A 368 -5.75 26.23 -13.43
C LYS A 368 -5.01 27.42 -12.81
N LEU A 369 -3.75 27.26 -12.43
CA LEU A 369 -2.96 28.35 -11.86
C LEU A 369 -2.48 29.30 -12.97
N GLN A 370 -2.57 30.61 -12.72
CA GLN A 370 -2.27 31.63 -13.75
C GLN A 370 -0.82 31.61 -14.25
N ASN A 371 0.12 31.21 -13.39
CA ASN A 371 1.56 31.23 -13.68
C ASN A 371 2.15 29.83 -13.93
N PHE A 372 1.30 28.82 -14.15
CA PHE A 372 1.79 27.47 -14.40
C PHE A 372 2.28 27.31 -15.83
N ASP A 373 3.55 26.93 -15.97
CA ASP A 373 4.17 26.56 -17.24
C ASP A 373 4.19 25.02 -17.36
N PRO A 374 3.42 24.42 -18.28
CA PRO A 374 3.42 22.97 -18.49
C PRO A 374 4.80 22.40 -18.88
N GLU A 375 5.68 23.22 -19.48
CA GLU A 375 7.05 22.80 -19.84
C GLU A 375 7.96 22.65 -18.61
N SER A 376 7.56 23.19 -17.45
CA SER A 376 8.30 23.05 -16.19
C SER A 376 8.21 21.66 -15.56
N ILE A 377 7.27 20.81 -16.01
CA ILE A 377 7.21 19.42 -15.59
C ILE A 377 8.27 18.65 -16.38
N GLU A 378 9.34 18.24 -15.72
CA GLU A 378 10.26 17.26 -16.31
C GLU A 378 9.54 15.90 -16.45
N PHE A 379 8.94 15.64 -17.62
CA PHE A 379 8.46 14.31 -17.99
C PHE A 379 9.59 13.28 -18.18
N SER A 380 10.84 13.63 -17.84
CA SER A 380 12.04 12.84 -18.10
C SER A 380 12.11 11.53 -17.30
N SER A 381 11.36 11.42 -16.20
CA SER A 381 11.16 10.18 -15.42
C SER A 381 10.16 9.20 -16.05
N PHE A 382 9.27 9.67 -16.93
CA PHE A 382 8.20 8.88 -17.57
C PHE A 382 8.74 7.70 -18.40
N PHE A 383 9.93 7.84 -18.98
CA PHE A 383 10.50 6.85 -19.91
C PHE A 383 11.64 6.02 -19.31
N LYS A 384 12.01 6.21 -18.04
CA LYS A 384 13.13 5.45 -17.43
C LYS A 384 12.72 4.08 -16.88
N PHE A 385 11.43 3.79 -16.79
CA PHE A 385 10.89 2.49 -16.35
C PHE A 385 9.97 1.82 -17.39
N HIS A 386 10.12 2.16 -18.68
CA HIS A 386 9.41 1.50 -19.79
C HIS A 386 10.35 0.73 -20.70
#